data_AF-A0A1H7Q8M2-F1
#
_entry.id   AF-A0A1H7Q8M2-F1
#
_cell.length_a   1.000
_cell.length_b   1.000
_cell.length_c   1.000
_cell.angle_alpha   90.00
_cell.angle_beta   90.00
_cell.angle_gamma   90.00
#
_symmetry.space_group_name_H-M   'P 1'
#
loop_
_entity.id
_entity.type
_entity.pdbx_description
1 polymer ?
#
loop_
_entity_poly.entity_id
_entity_poly.type
_entity_poly.pdbx_seq_one_letter_code
_entity_poly.pdbx_strand_id
1 'polypeptide(L)'
;MDRAAPSERLPPESGLIKVWFRFIPREGWLPYDTEGLWATRLAGDTARVANVPFLQDGVAEGDVVRFITDDSGLHWACERLEASGNCTIRVLPVPDGPLGRSAHAVHEQLAPFGLGGESFTPELPLIAFTVPADADLRLIKTMLTRGQMDGWWHFEESCVTDAWRNA
;
A
#
# COMPACT_ATOMS: atom_id res chain seq x y z
N MET A 1 8.06 6.23 22.50
CA MET A 1 6.70 6.76 22.37
C MET A 1 6.18 6.16 21.09
N ASP A 2 5.45 5.04 21.21
CA ASP A 2 4.97 4.24 20.07
C ASP A 2 4.11 5.12 19.15
N ARG A 3 4.53 5.26 17.89
CA ARG A 3 3.77 5.97 16.86
C ARG A 3 3.51 4.98 15.73
N ALA A 4 2.51 4.13 15.92
CA ALA A 4 2.00 3.24 14.88
C ALA A 4 1.26 4.03 13.79
N ALA A 5 1.39 3.60 12.53
CA ALA A 5 0.64 4.13 11.38
C ALA A 5 -0.84 3.63 11.39
N PRO A 6 -1.78 4.29 10.66
CA PRO A 6 -3.23 4.23 10.86
C PRO A 6 -3.97 2.92 10.54
N SER A 7 -3.29 1.78 10.36
CA SER A 7 -3.95 0.49 10.09
C SER A 7 -4.49 -0.16 11.38
N GLU A 8 -5.30 0.55 12.17
CA GLU A 8 -5.83 0.01 13.45
C GLU A 8 -7.17 -0.73 13.33
N ARG A 9 -7.71 -0.99 12.12
CA ARG A 9 -8.96 -1.76 11.97
C ARG A 9 -8.89 -2.92 10.97
N LEU A 10 -8.67 -4.12 11.50
CA LEU A 10 -9.70 -5.17 11.65
C LEU A 10 -9.26 -6.22 12.73
N PRO A 11 -9.99 -6.38 13.87
CA PRO A 11 -9.87 -7.50 14.82
C PRO A 11 -11.13 -8.42 14.76
N PRO A 12 -11.40 -9.35 15.70
CA PRO A 12 -10.61 -10.41 16.34
C PRO A 12 -11.04 -11.84 15.88
N GLU A 13 -11.89 -11.98 14.86
CA GLU A 13 -12.46 -13.28 14.43
C GLU A 13 -11.93 -13.83 13.10
N SER A 14 -11.01 -13.12 12.44
CA SER A 14 -10.64 -13.38 11.03
C SER A 14 -9.40 -14.24 10.81
N GLY A 15 -8.74 -14.74 11.88
CA GLY A 15 -7.45 -15.44 11.74
C GLY A 15 -6.32 -14.54 11.21
N LEU A 16 -6.57 -13.23 11.13
CA LEU A 16 -5.58 -12.23 10.74
C LEU A 16 -4.62 -11.97 11.90
N ILE A 17 -3.35 -11.87 11.56
CA ILE A 17 -2.29 -11.41 12.43
C ILE A 17 -1.77 -10.07 11.94
N LYS A 18 -1.20 -9.29 12.85
CA LYS A 18 -0.46 -8.09 12.48
C LYS A 18 1.00 -8.47 12.20
N VAL A 19 1.51 -8.11 11.02
CA VAL A 19 2.91 -8.26 10.64
C VAL A 19 3.53 -6.87 10.46
N TRP A 20 4.59 -6.60 11.20
CA TRP A 20 5.30 -5.34 11.21
C TRP A 20 6.48 -5.34 10.26
N PHE A 21 6.60 -4.27 9.50
CA PHE A 21 7.71 -4.02 8.59
C PHE A 21 8.54 -2.87 9.16
N ARG A 22 9.87 -2.97 9.03
CA ARG A 22 10.81 -1.91 9.41
C ARG A 22 11.45 -1.33 8.15
N PHE A 23 11.57 -0.01 8.11
CA PHE A 23 12.20 0.71 7.01
C PHE A 23 12.88 1.97 7.53
N ILE A 24 13.74 2.56 6.71
CA ILE A 24 14.39 3.83 7.03
C ILE A 24 13.44 4.95 6.63
N PRO A 25 13.03 5.85 7.56
CA PRO A 25 12.20 7.00 7.22
C PRO A 25 12.86 7.85 6.13
N ARG A 26 12.04 8.36 5.20
CA ARG A 26 12.49 9.28 4.16
C ARG A 26 12.60 10.69 4.74
N GLU A 27 13.70 11.38 4.46
CA GLU A 27 13.88 12.77 4.87
C GLU A 27 12.76 13.66 4.29
N GLY A 28 12.18 14.54 5.13
CA GLY A 28 11.11 15.43 4.73
C GLY A 28 9.74 14.78 4.49
N TRP A 29 9.59 13.49 4.81
CA TRP A 29 8.34 12.75 4.68
C TRP A 29 7.72 12.44 6.05
N LEU A 30 6.86 11.41 6.13
CA LEU A 30 6.29 10.93 7.38
C LEU A 30 7.38 10.36 8.31
N PRO A 31 7.28 10.61 9.64
CA PRO A 31 8.33 10.27 10.60
C PRO A 31 8.29 8.80 11.06
N TYR A 32 7.62 7.93 10.32
CA TYR A 32 7.46 6.52 10.68
C TYR A 32 8.63 5.70 10.15
N ASP A 33 9.12 4.78 10.98
CA ASP A 33 10.14 3.77 10.66
C ASP A 33 9.54 2.36 10.59
N THR A 34 8.23 2.25 10.84
CA THR A 34 7.49 0.99 10.85
C THR A 34 6.11 1.14 10.25
N GLU A 35 5.62 0.04 9.70
CA GLU A 35 4.23 -0.10 9.25
C GLU A 35 3.72 -1.48 9.63
N GLY A 36 2.52 -1.53 10.23
CA GLY A 36 1.86 -2.78 10.57
C GLY A 36 0.79 -3.12 9.55
N LEU A 37 0.99 -4.19 8.79
CA LEU A 37 0.00 -4.72 7.84
C LEU A 37 -0.77 -5.89 8.45
N TRP A 38 -2.05 -6.02 8.09
CA TRP A 38 -2.83 -7.21 8.37
C TRP A 38 -2.39 -8.32 7.42
N ALA A 39 -2.33 -9.56 7.92
CA ALA A 39 -1.98 -10.72 7.13
C ALA A 39 -2.71 -11.97 7.61
N THR A 40 -3.10 -12.83 6.68
CA THR A 40 -3.62 -14.17 7.02
C THR A 40 -2.45 -15.08 7.31
N ARG A 41 -2.39 -15.65 8.52
CA ARG A 41 -1.35 -16.62 8.87
C ARG A 41 -1.47 -17.87 7.99
N LEU A 42 -0.34 -18.34 7.48
CA LEU A 42 -0.23 -19.61 6.74
C LEU A 42 0.46 -20.65 7.63
N ALA A 43 1.22 -21.58 7.06
CA ALA A 43 1.96 -22.57 7.83
C ALA A 43 3.22 -21.96 8.46
N GLY A 44 3.53 -22.36 9.71
CA GLY A 44 4.75 -21.98 10.40
C GLY A 44 4.87 -20.47 10.62
N ASP A 45 5.95 -19.90 10.10
CA ASP A 45 6.37 -18.50 10.23
C ASP A 45 6.05 -17.67 8.99
N THR A 46 5.02 -18.07 8.23
CA THR A 46 4.62 -17.40 6.99
C THR A 46 3.21 -16.83 7.08
N ALA A 47 2.97 -15.73 6.37
CA ALA A 47 1.67 -15.07 6.30
C ALA A 47 1.47 -14.40 4.93
N ARG A 48 0.22 -14.30 4.49
CA ARG A 48 -0.17 -13.59 3.27
C ARG A 48 -0.69 -12.20 3.63
N VAL A 49 -0.07 -11.15 3.10
CA VAL A 49 -0.47 -9.75 3.33
C VAL A 49 -1.91 -9.56 2.84
N ALA A 50 -2.75 -8.91 3.65
CA ALA A 50 -4.20 -8.81 3.44
C ALA A 50 -4.69 -7.37 3.25
N ASN A 51 -3.80 -6.37 3.28
CA ASN A 51 -4.12 -4.99 2.94
C ASN A 51 -2.92 -4.27 2.30
N VAL A 52 -3.22 -3.18 1.60
CA VAL A 52 -2.25 -2.41 0.81
C VAL A 52 -1.28 -1.59 1.71
N PRO A 53 0.03 -1.53 1.40
CA PRO A 53 0.99 -0.74 2.18
C PRO A 53 1.04 0.75 1.82
N PHE A 54 1.02 1.62 2.83
CA PHE A 54 1.20 3.06 2.68
C PHE A 54 2.66 3.52 2.73
N LEU A 55 3.54 2.78 3.40
CA LEU A 55 4.91 3.22 3.69
C LEU A 55 5.98 2.21 3.27
N GLN A 56 5.73 0.91 3.51
CA GLN A 56 6.66 -0.16 3.16
C GLN A 56 6.78 -0.33 1.63
N ASP A 57 8.00 -0.17 1.11
CA ASP A 57 8.29 -0.43 -0.30
C ASP A 57 8.55 -1.90 -0.61
N GLY A 58 8.30 -2.29 -1.86
CA GLY A 58 8.58 -3.64 -2.34
C GLY A 58 7.67 -4.72 -1.77
N VAL A 59 6.52 -4.36 -1.19
CA VAL A 59 5.49 -5.29 -0.72
C VAL A 59 4.15 -4.90 -1.35
N ALA A 60 3.39 -5.91 -1.75
CA ALA A 60 2.02 -5.75 -2.24
C ALA A 60 1.03 -6.59 -1.43
N GLU A 61 -0.24 -6.15 -1.44
CA GLU A 61 -1.34 -6.98 -0.94
C GLU A 61 -1.35 -8.34 -1.65
N GLY A 62 -1.48 -9.42 -0.89
CA GLY A 62 -1.44 -10.79 -1.39
C GLY A 62 -0.05 -11.43 -1.40
N ASP A 63 1.03 -10.67 -1.20
CA ASP A 63 2.40 -11.22 -1.09
C ASP A 63 2.50 -12.17 0.12
N VAL A 64 3.30 -13.23 -0.02
CA VAL A 64 3.63 -14.13 1.09
C VAL A 64 4.95 -13.69 1.70
N VAL A 65 4.94 -13.46 3.01
CA VAL A 65 6.11 -13.03 3.78
C VAL A 65 6.43 -14.03 4.89
N ARG A 66 7.72 -14.14 5.21
CA ARG A 66 8.21 -14.76 6.44
C ARG A 66 8.25 -13.70 7.54
N PHE A 67 7.88 -14.09 8.77
CA PHE A 67 8.05 -13.25 9.95
C PHE A 67 8.76 -13.97 11.09
N ILE A 68 9.38 -13.21 11.99
CA ILE A 68 9.91 -13.71 13.27
C ILE A 68 9.05 -13.12 14.39
N THR A 69 8.65 -13.95 15.34
CA THR A 69 7.98 -13.47 16.55
C THR A 69 9.03 -13.08 17.58
N ASP A 70 9.00 -11.84 18.05
CA ASP A 70 9.89 -11.39 19.12
C ASP A 70 9.39 -11.76 20.52
N ASP A 71 10.18 -11.44 21.54
CA ASP A 71 9.87 -11.73 22.95
C ASP A 71 8.59 -11.02 23.45
N SER A 72 8.12 -9.99 22.74
CA SER A 72 6.87 -9.28 23.04
C SER A 72 5.65 -9.85 22.33
N GLY A 73 5.86 -10.85 21.46
CA GLY A 73 4.81 -11.49 20.66
C GLY A 73 4.51 -10.77 19.35
N LEU A 74 5.28 -9.74 18.97
CA LEU A 74 5.10 -9.05 17.69
C LEU A 74 5.72 -9.85 16.56
N HIS A 75 5.01 -9.93 15.43
CA HIS A 75 5.51 -10.58 14.23
C HIS A 75 6.21 -9.56 13.33
N TRP A 76 7.52 -9.71 13.13
CA TRP A 76 8.33 -8.84 12.28
C TRP A 76 8.64 -9.52 10.95
N ALA A 77 8.22 -8.92 9.85
CA ALA A 77 8.59 -9.40 8.52
C ALA A 77 10.12 -9.40 8.35
N CYS A 78 10.66 -10.49 7.83
CA CYS A 78 12.09 -10.63 7.57
C CYS A 78 12.41 -10.96 6.11
N GLU A 79 11.46 -11.50 5.35
CA GLU A 79 11.66 -11.89 3.97
C GLU A 79 10.33 -11.91 3.21
N ARG A 80 10.33 -11.48 1.93
CA ARG A 80 9.23 -11.76 1.01
C ARG A 80 9.54 -13.06 0.26
N LEU A 81 8.67 -14.06 0.44
CA LEU A 81 8.83 -15.40 -0.12
C LEU A 81 8.18 -15.54 -1.50
N GLU A 82 7.01 -14.93 -1.70
CA GLU A 82 6.25 -15.03 -2.94
C GLU A 82 5.60 -13.68 -3.26
N ALA A 83 5.78 -13.23 -4.50
CA ALA A 83 5.07 -12.05 -5.01
C ALA A 83 3.69 -12.47 -5.53
N SER A 84 2.67 -11.73 -5.16
CA SER A 84 1.29 -11.90 -5.64
C SER A 84 1.10 -11.60 -7.13
N GLY A 85 2.00 -10.83 -7.72
CA GLY A 85 1.83 -10.21 -9.03
C GLY A 85 1.07 -8.88 -9.00
N ASN A 86 0.47 -8.52 -7.86
CA ASN A 86 -0.15 -7.22 -7.67
C ASN A 86 0.89 -6.10 -7.61
N CYS A 87 0.47 -4.89 -7.95
CA CYS A 87 1.26 -3.69 -7.73
C CYS A 87 0.66 -2.84 -6.59
N THR A 88 1.52 -2.14 -5.87
CA THR A 88 1.17 -1.10 -4.90
C THR A 88 1.48 0.25 -5.51
N ILE A 89 0.44 1.02 -5.81
CA ILE A 89 0.56 2.39 -6.34
C ILE A 89 0.02 3.37 -5.32
N ARG A 90 0.82 4.36 -4.94
CA ARG A 90 0.41 5.41 -3.99
C ARG A 90 0.10 6.68 -4.76
N VAL A 91 -0.99 7.35 -4.44
CA VAL A 91 -1.45 8.58 -5.09
C VAL A 91 -1.71 9.63 -4.02
N LEU A 92 -1.18 10.83 -4.22
CA LEU A 92 -1.42 11.97 -3.34
C LEU A 92 -1.95 13.13 -4.20
N PRO A 93 -3.20 13.59 -3.98
CA PRO A 93 -3.73 14.70 -4.75
C PRO A 93 -2.98 15.99 -4.45
N VAL A 94 -2.79 16.82 -5.48
CA VAL A 94 -2.14 18.13 -5.33
C VAL A 94 -3.13 19.08 -4.64
N PRO A 95 -2.78 19.70 -3.50
CA PRO A 95 -3.71 20.51 -2.71
C PRO A 95 -4.40 21.64 -3.49
N ASP A 96 -3.65 22.32 -4.35
CA ASP A 96 -4.14 23.45 -5.17
C ASP A 96 -4.49 23.01 -6.60
N GLY A 97 -4.52 21.70 -6.86
CA GLY A 97 -4.86 21.11 -8.15
C GLY A 97 -6.36 20.98 -8.38
N PRO A 98 -6.79 20.52 -9.57
CA PRO A 98 -8.20 20.43 -9.94
C PRO A 98 -9.08 19.55 -9.02
N LEU A 99 -8.48 18.58 -8.33
CA LEU A 99 -9.19 17.69 -7.41
C LEU A 99 -9.13 18.15 -5.94
N GLY A 100 -8.35 19.18 -5.64
CA GLY A 100 -8.07 19.64 -4.27
C GLY A 100 -7.52 18.53 -3.37
N ARG A 101 -7.63 18.69 -2.04
CA ARG A 101 -7.24 17.66 -1.05
C ARG A 101 -8.24 16.51 -0.92
N SER A 102 -8.85 16.06 -2.02
CA SER A 102 -9.94 15.08 -1.97
C SER A 102 -9.48 13.69 -2.40
N ALA A 103 -9.27 12.79 -1.42
CA ALA A 103 -9.06 11.37 -1.71
C ALA A 103 -10.26 10.74 -2.44
N HIS A 104 -11.48 11.18 -2.10
CA HIS A 104 -12.69 10.73 -2.77
C HIS A 104 -12.68 11.07 -4.28
N ALA A 105 -12.28 12.29 -4.65
CA ALA A 105 -12.20 12.69 -6.06
C ALA A 105 -11.16 11.87 -6.82
N VAL A 106 -10.04 11.52 -6.19
CA VAL A 106 -9.06 10.58 -6.79
C VAL A 106 -9.67 9.20 -7.02
N HIS A 107 -10.40 8.67 -6.02
CA HIS A 107 -11.12 7.41 -6.17
C HIS A 107 -12.14 7.45 -7.32
N GLU A 108 -12.89 8.55 -7.49
CA GLU A 108 -13.83 8.69 -8.61
C GLU A 108 -13.14 8.65 -9.98
N GLN A 109 -11.96 9.27 -10.11
CA GLN A 109 -11.18 9.22 -11.36
C GLN A 109 -10.66 7.81 -11.68
N LEU A 110 -10.36 7.01 -10.66
CA LEU A 110 -9.84 5.64 -10.81
C LEU A 110 -10.92 4.55 -10.71
N ALA A 111 -12.16 4.91 -10.37
CA ALA A 111 -13.28 4.00 -10.23
C ALA A 111 -13.54 3.10 -11.46
N PRO A 112 -13.36 3.57 -12.71
CA PRO A 112 -13.54 2.72 -13.89
C PRO A 112 -12.62 1.49 -13.93
N PHE A 113 -11.51 1.49 -13.19
CA PHE A 113 -10.57 0.37 -13.11
C PHE A 113 -10.90 -0.64 -12.00
N GLY A 114 -11.86 -0.32 -11.12
CA GLY A 114 -12.29 -1.23 -10.05
C GLY A 114 -11.19 -1.58 -9.04
N LEU A 115 -10.22 -0.68 -8.81
CA LEU A 115 -9.09 -0.94 -7.92
C LEU A 115 -9.53 -0.98 -6.45
N GLY A 116 -8.95 -1.92 -5.70
CA GLY A 116 -8.96 -1.87 -4.24
C GLY A 116 -7.97 -0.82 -3.72
N GLY A 117 -8.15 -0.39 -2.48
CA GLY A 117 -7.22 0.54 -1.85
C GLY A 117 -7.74 1.16 -0.55
N GLU A 118 -6.85 1.85 0.14
CA GLU A 118 -7.14 2.52 1.41
C GLU A 118 -6.63 3.97 1.37
N SER A 119 -7.29 4.84 2.14
CA SER A 119 -6.85 6.23 2.37
C SER A 119 -6.18 6.36 3.74
N PHE A 120 -5.09 7.12 3.82
CA PHE A 120 -4.28 7.24 5.03
C PHE A 120 -4.99 8.05 6.14
N THR A 121 -5.06 9.38 6.01
CA THR A 121 -5.89 10.24 6.87
C THR A 121 -6.49 11.39 6.06
N PRO A 122 -7.52 12.10 6.57
CA PRO A 122 -8.05 13.28 5.90
C PRO A 122 -7.03 14.44 5.76
N GLU A 123 -6.09 14.57 6.69
CA GLU A 123 -5.07 15.64 6.70
C GLU A 123 -3.96 15.39 5.69
N LEU A 124 -3.63 14.12 5.46
CA LEU A 124 -2.72 13.66 4.41
C LEU A 124 -3.50 12.65 3.54
N PRO A 125 -4.21 13.12 2.49
CA PRO A 125 -5.10 12.30 1.66
C PRO A 125 -4.32 11.39 0.69
N LEU A 126 -3.29 10.72 1.19
CA LEU A 126 -2.54 9.68 0.49
C LEU A 126 -3.44 8.47 0.34
N ILE A 127 -3.56 7.96 -0.87
CA ILE A 127 -4.28 6.73 -1.18
C ILE A 127 -3.28 5.69 -1.64
N ALA A 128 -3.33 4.50 -1.06
CA ALA A 128 -2.59 3.34 -1.57
C ALA A 128 -3.58 2.42 -2.30
N PHE A 129 -3.29 2.13 -3.56
CA PHE A 129 -4.09 1.25 -4.41
C PHE A 129 -3.40 -0.09 -4.61
N THR A 130 -4.19 -1.16 -4.52
CA THR A 130 -3.83 -2.48 -5.03
C THR A 130 -4.24 -2.53 -6.49
N VAL A 131 -3.28 -2.68 -7.40
CA VAL A 131 -3.52 -2.94 -8.81
C VAL A 131 -3.35 -4.45 -9.05
N PRO A 132 -4.44 -5.18 -9.34
CA PRO A 132 -4.39 -6.61 -9.60
C PRO A 132 -3.52 -6.98 -10.81
N ALA A 133 -2.88 -8.14 -10.76
CA ALA A 133 -2.02 -8.64 -11.85
C ALA A 133 -2.74 -8.78 -13.22
N ASP A 134 -4.06 -9.00 -13.20
CA ASP A 134 -4.93 -9.19 -14.36
C ASP A 134 -5.64 -7.90 -14.81
N ALA A 135 -5.38 -6.76 -14.16
CA ALA A 135 -5.93 -5.47 -14.55
C ALA A 135 -5.30 -4.93 -15.86
N ASP A 136 -5.97 -3.97 -16.51
CA ASP A 136 -5.40 -3.27 -17.68
C ASP A 136 -4.32 -2.27 -17.25
N LEU A 137 -3.11 -2.80 -17.03
CA LEU A 137 -1.97 -2.02 -16.52
C LEU A 137 -1.64 -0.82 -17.42
N ARG A 138 -1.80 -0.95 -18.74
CA ARG A 138 -1.51 0.12 -19.70
C ARG A 138 -2.46 1.30 -19.50
N LEU A 139 -3.77 1.02 -19.42
CA LEU A 139 -4.77 2.07 -19.24
C LEU A 139 -4.64 2.74 -17.87
N ILE A 140 -4.39 1.97 -16.81
CA ILE A 140 -4.18 2.51 -15.45
C ILE A 140 -2.97 3.44 -15.41
N LYS A 141 -1.82 2.98 -15.94
CA LYS A 141 -0.58 3.77 -15.98
C LYS A 141 -0.73 5.04 -16.83
N THR A 142 -1.48 4.95 -17.93
CA THR A 142 -1.83 6.11 -18.77
C THR A 142 -2.66 7.12 -17.98
N MET A 143 -3.68 6.67 -17.22
CA MET A 143 -4.50 7.56 -16.39
C MET A 143 -3.66 8.24 -15.30
N LEU A 144 -2.82 7.47 -14.59
CA LEU A 144 -1.96 8.00 -13.53
C LEU A 144 -0.98 9.06 -14.06
N THR A 145 -0.34 8.77 -15.19
CA THR A 145 0.62 9.67 -15.83
C THR A 145 -0.07 10.94 -16.32
N ARG A 146 -1.24 10.81 -16.97
CA ARG A 146 -2.03 11.96 -17.40
C ARG A 146 -2.48 12.82 -16.22
N GLY A 147 -3.04 12.22 -15.17
CA GLY A 147 -3.47 12.96 -13.99
C GLY A 147 -2.31 13.71 -13.31
N GLN A 148 -1.10 13.14 -13.33
CA GLN A 148 0.08 13.85 -12.87
C GLN A 148 0.46 15.03 -13.78
N MET A 149 0.43 14.85 -15.11
CA MET A 149 0.68 15.92 -16.08
C MET A 149 -0.34 17.05 -15.99
N ASP A 150 -1.60 16.71 -15.74
CA ASP A 150 -2.72 17.65 -15.62
C ASP A 150 -2.78 18.29 -14.21
N GLY A 151 -1.83 17.96 -13.32
CA GLY A 151 -1.69 18.55 -11.99
C GLY A 151 -2.71 18.06 -10.96
N TRP A 152 -3.33 16.91 -11.18
CA TRP A 152 -4.35 16.35 -10.28
C TRP A 152 -3.72 15.71 -9.04
N TRP A 153 -2.60 15.01 -9.22
CA TRP A 153 -1.92 14.27 -8.16
C TRP A 153 -0.42 14.08 -8.46
N HIS A 154 0.31 13.64 -7.46
CA HIS A 154 1.55 12.87 -7.63
C HIS A 154 1.24 11.39 -7.41
N PHE A 155 1.97 10.50 -8.08
CA PHE A 155 1.90 9.07 -7.77
C PHE A 155 3.29 8.44 -7.62
N GLU A 156 3.33 7.32 -6.92
CA GLU A 156 4.54 6.55 -6.64
C GLU A 156 4.29 5.05 -6.89
N GLU A 157 5.25 4.42 -7.55
CA GLU A 157 5.34 2.99 -7.78
C GLU A 157 6.09 2.31 -6.61
N SER A 158 5.37 1.93 -5.55
CA SER A 158 6.01 1.38 -4.33
C SER A 158 6.35 -0.12 -4.46
N CYS A 159 5.52 -0.89 -5.16
CA CYS A 159 5.81 -2.26 -5.53
C CYS A 159 5.24 -2.51 -6.93
N VAL A 160 6.08 -2.81 -7.91
CA VAL A 160 5.65 -3.02 -9.30
C VAL A 160 6.37 -4.19 -9.95
N THR A 161 5.69 -4.84 -10.90
CA THR A 161 6.19 -5.99 -11.65
C THR A 161 6.83 -5.58 -12.97
N ASP A 162 7.52 -6.51 -13.63
CA ASP A 162 8.02 -6.27 -14.99
C ASP A 162 6.88 -6.03 -15.99
N ALA A 163 5.70 -6.65 -15.79
CA ALA A 163 4.52 -6.39 -16.60
C ALA A 163 4.09 -4.92 -16.50
N TRP A 164 4.08 -4.35 -15.28
CA TRP A 164 3.82 -2.92 -15.08
C TRP A 164 4.87 -2.02 -15.76
N ARG A 165 6.15 -2.36 -15.61
CA ARG A 165 7.25 -1.58 -16.20
C ARG A 165 7.16 -1.54 -17.72
N ASN A 166 6.79 -2.66 -18.34
CA ASN A 166 6.70 -2.83 -19.79
C ASN A 166 5.34 -2.42 -20.40
N ALA A 167 4.35 -2.05 -19.58
CA ALA A 167 3.04 -1.57 -20.02
C ALA A 167 3.12 -0.15 -20.61
#